data_AF-A0A9D7MV16-F1
#
_entry.id   AF-A0A9D7MV16-F1
#
_cell.length_a   1.000
_cell.length_b   1.000
_cell.length_c   1.000
_cell.angle_alpha   90.00
_cell.angle_beta   90.00
_cell.angle_gamma   90.00
#
_symmetry.space_group_name_H-M   'P 1'
#
loop_
_entity.id
_entity.type
_entity.pdbx_description
1 polymer ?
#
loop_
_entity_poly.entity_id
_entity_poly.type
_entity_poly.pdbx_seq_one_letter_code
_entity_poly.pdbx_strand_id
1 'polypeptide(L)' 'MEAQGSADVGFSRKSSKFSEQPNPAFKSDKPRSPENQPTMVKPDSIAGKLAAVLAEMKKSGESKRIYDKGMERKF' A
#
# COMPACT_ATOMS: atom_id res chain seq x y z
N MET A 1 -15.11 -16.41 14.09
CA MET A 1 -14.37 -15.91 12.92
C MET A 1 -13.85 -14.55 13.33
N GLU A 2 -12.61 -14.48 13.80
CA GLU A 2 -12.03 -13.22 14.27
C GLU A 2 -11.83 -12.32 13.05
N ALA A 3 -12.44 -11.13 13.06
CA ALA A 3 -12.16 -10.13 12.05
C ALA A 3 -10.72 -9.65 12.26
N GLN A 4 -9.79 -10.22 11.49
CA GLN A 4 -8.42 -9.73 11.42
C GLN A 4 -8.48 -8.32 10.79
N GLY A 5 -8.62 -7.29 11.62
CA GLY A 5 -8.54 -5.91 11.14
C GLY A 5 -7.15 -5.66 10.54
N SER A 6 -7.05 -5.61 9.22
CA SER A 6 -5.84 -5.12 8.56
C SER A 6 -5.86 -3.59 8.61
N ALA A 7 -4.88 -3.00 9.28
CA ALA A 7 -4.63 -1.57 9.15
C ALA A 7 -3.95 -1.34 7.78
N ASP A 8 -4.72 -0.85 6.81
CA ASP A 8 -4.21 -0.49 5.49
C ASP A 8 -3.78 0.98 5.46
N VAL A 9 -2.57 1.24 4.97
CA VAL A 9 -2.01 2.59 4.85
C VAL A 9 -2.13 3.07 3.41
N GLY A 10 -2.76 4.23 3.21
CA GLY A 10 -2.92 4.86 1.90
C GLY A 10 -2.06 6.12 1.73
N PHE A 11 -1.83 6.51 0.46
CA PHE A 11 -1.15 7.76 0.11
C PHE A 11 -2.04 8.61 -0.79
N SER A 12 -2.14 9.91 -0.52
CA SER A 12 -2.98 10.82 -1.32
C SER A 12 -2.39 11.01 -2.72
N ARG A 13 -3.20 10.78 -3.76
CA ARG A 13 -2.82 11.05 -5.16
C ARG A 13 -2.56 12.53 -5.47
N LYS A 14 -3.07 13.44 -4.63
CA LYS A 14 -2.87 14.89 -4.77
C LYS A 14 -1.58 15.40 -4.13
N SER A 15 -0.85 14.53 -3.43
CA SER A 15 0.40 14.90 -2.76
C SER A 15 1.49 15.18 -3.78
N SER A 16 2.30 16.22 -3.54
CA SER A 16 3.52 16.50 -4.33
C SER A 16 4.57 15.39 -4.25
N LYS A 17 4.40 14.46 -3.31
CA LYS A 17 5.27 13.29 -3.10
C LYS A 17 4.77 12.03 -3.81
N PHE A 18 3.64 12.13 -4.50
CA PHE A 18 3.05 11.07 -5.29
C PHE A 18 3.32 11.31 -6.78
N SER A 19 3.74 10.27 -7.50
CA SER A 19 3.88 10.31 -8.95
C SER A 19 3.52 8.95 -9.53
N GLU A 20 2.93 8.95 -10.72
CA GLU A 20 2.47 7.73 -11.40
C GLU A 20 3.11 7.58 -12.77
N GLN A 21 3.16 6.33 -13.23
CA GLN A 21 3.55 5.93 -14.57
C GLN A 21 2.47 5.03 -15.18
N PRO A 22 2.41 4.88 -16.52
CA PRO A 22 1.53 3.90 -17.14
C PRO A 22 1.75 2.51 -16.55
N ASN A 23 0.66 1.79 -16.28
CA ASN A 23 0.73 0.41 -15.83
C ASN A 23 0.78 -0.52 -17.06
N PRO A 24 1.91 -1.18 -17.38
CA PRO A 24 2.02 -2.07 -18.55
C PRO A 24 1.11 -3.31 -18.45
N ALA A 25 0.62 -3.64 -17.24
CA ALA A 25 -0.31 -4.74 -17.02
C ALA A 25 -1.79 -4.34 -17.20
N PHE A 26 -2.08 -3.07 -17.50
CA PHE A 26 -3.45 -2.59 -17.67
C PHE A 26 -4.15 -3.25 -18.87
N LYS A 27 -5.37 -3.72 -18.64
CA LYS A 27 -6.24 -4.32 -19.65
C LYS A 27 -7.46 -3.44 -19.83
N SER A 28 -7.53 -2.73 -20.96
CA SER A 28 -8.59 -1.77 -21.28
C SER A 28 -9.96 -2.43 -21.50
N ASP A 29 -9.96 -3.70 -21.85
CA ASP A 29 -11.12 -4.58 -22.00
C ASP A 29 -11.71 -5.03 -20.66
N LYS A 30 -11.00 -4.80 -19.54
CA LYS A 30 -11.44 -5.21 -18.21
C LYS A 30 -11.90 -4.01 -17.36
N PRO A 31 -12.87 -4.22 -16.45
CA PRO A 31 -13.26 -3.19 -15.49
C PRO A 31 -12.08 -2.68 -14.68
N ARG A 32 -12.13 -1.41 -14.25
CA ARG A 32 -11.15 -0.87 -13.30
C ARG A 32 -11.33 -1.54 -11.95
N SER A 33 -10.23 -2.02 -11.38
CA SER A 33 -10.16 -2.61 -10.04
C SER A 33 -8.82 -2.23 -9.39
N PRO A 34 -8.60 -2.52 -8.10
CA PRO A 34 -7.28 -2.37 -7.48
C PRO A 34 -6.16 -3.06 -8.27
N GLU A 35 -6.46 -4.19 -8.91
CA GLU A 35 -5.52 -4.98 -9.72
C GLU A 35 -5.46 -4.54 -11.20
N ASN A 36 -6.42 -3.75 -11.68
CA ASN A 36 -6.51 -3.30 -13.07
C ASN A 36 -6.64 -1.77 -13.16
N GLN A 37 -5.63 -1.05 -12.66
CA GLN A 37 -5.52 0.40 -12.81
C GLN A 37 -4.73 0.77 -14.07
N PRO A 38 -5.08 1.87 -14.78
CA PRO A 38 -4.35 2.35 -15.96
C PRO A 38 -2.96 2.89 -15.63
N THR A 39 -2.75 3.29 -14.38
CA THR A 39 -1.50 3.84 -13.87
C THR A 39 -1.07 3.08 -12.62
N MET A 40 0.22 3.10 -12.36
CA MET A 40 0.83 2.56 -11.14
C MET A 40 1.73 3.63 -10.52
N VAL A 41 1.94 3.57 -9.21
CA VAL A 41 2.88 4.46 -8.53
C VAL A 41 4.28 4.28 -9.11
N LYS A 42 4.98 5.38 -9.36
CA LYS A 42 6.38 5.32 -9.80
C LYS A 42 7.27 4.82 -8.65
N PRO A 43 8.11 3.80 -8.87
CA PRO A 43 8.98 3.24 -7.83
C PRO A 43 9.96 4.25 -7.21
N ASP A 44 10.40 5.25 -7.97
CA ASP A 44 11.36 6.27 -7.54
C ASP A 44 10.73 7.41 -6.69
N SER A 45 9.42 7.57 -6.74
CA SER A 45 8.67 8.52 -5.93
C SER A 45 8.71 8.15 -4.43
N ILE A 46 8.46 9.11 -3.54
CA ILE A 46 8.38 8.82 -2.10
C ILE A 46 7.26 7.83 -1.82
N ALA A 47 6.11 7.98 -2.48
CA ALA A 47 5.01 7.02 -2.36
C ALA A 47 5.42 5.61 -2.82
N GLY A 48 6.19 5.50 -3.90
CA GLY A 48 6.71 4.22 -4.39
C GLY A 48 7.67 3.56 -3.42
N LYS A 49 8.62 4.33 -2.87
CA LYS A 49 9.56 3.86 -1.84
C LYS A 49 8.85 3.41 -0.57
N LEU A 50 7.86 4.18 -0.11
CA LEU A 50 7.03 3.81 1.04
C LEU A 50 6.29 2.49 0.78
N ALA A 51 5.68 2.33 -0.39
CA ALA A 51 4.98 1.10 -0.76
C ALA A 51 5.92 -0.13 -0.72
N ALA A 52 7.15 0.02 -1.20
CA ALA A 52 8.16 -1.06 -1.17
C ALA A 52 8.51 -1.46 0.27
N VAL A 53 8.78 -0.48 1.14
CA VAL A 53 9.10 -0.73 2.57
C VAL A 53 7.91 -1.36 3.29
N LEU A 54 6.68 -0.88 3.07
CA LEU A 54 5.49 -1.46 3.67
C LEU A 54 5.28 -2.92 3.23
N ALA A 55 5.55 -3.23 1.95
CA ALA A 55 5.49 -4.60 1.46
C ALA A 55 6.56 -5.51 2.12
N GLU A 56 7.76 -4.98 2.36
CA GLU A 56 8.81 -5.69 3.10
C GLU A 56 8.43 -5.91 4.57
N MET A 57 7.93 -4.87 5.25
CA MET A 57 7.45 -4.96 6.63
C MET A 57 6.31 -5.97 6.80
N LYS A 58 5.41 -6.06 5.80
CA LYS A 58 4.35 -7.07 5.77
C LYS A 58 4.93 -8.48 5.66
N LYS A 59 5.94 -8.67 4.79
CA LYS A 59 6.61 -9.98 4.62
C LYS A 59 7.40 -10.40 5.85
N SER A 60 8.04 -9.45 6.55
CA SER A 60 8.83 -9.73 7.75
C SER A 60 8.00 -9.87 9.04
N GLY A 61 6.69 -9.54 8.98
CA GLY A 61 5.80 -9.50 10.13
C GLY A 61 5.98 -8.27 11.02
N GLU A 62 6.85 -7.32 10.63
CA GLU A 62 7.16 -6.14 11.43
C GLU A 62 5.96 -5.20 11.59
N SER A 63 5.14 -5.07 10.55
CA SER A 63 3.90 -4.28 10.63
C SER A 63 2.93 -4.84 11.69
N LYS A 64 2.85 -6.17 11.83
CA LYS A 64 2.04 -6.82 12.88
C LYS A 64 2.62 -6.55 14.27
N ARG A 65 3.93 -6.70 14.46
CA ARG A 65 4.59 -6.42 15.76
C ARG A 65 4.36 -4.99 16.23
N ILE A 66 4.47 -4.01 15.33
CA ILE A 66 4.24 -2.59 15.64
C ILE A 66 2.78 -2.35 16.04
N TYR A 67 1.84 -2.94 15.29
CA TYR A 67 0.41 -2.82 15.59
C TYR A 67 0.07 -3.43 16.96
N ASP A 68 0.52 -4.66 17.21
CA ASP A 68 0.27 -5.38 18.45
C ASP A 68 0.83 -4.59 19.65
N LYS A 69 2.08 -4.11 19.57
CA LYS A 69 2.70 -3.25 20.60
C LYS A 69 1.93 -1.94 20.84
N GLY A 70 1.36 -1.35 19.79
CA GLY A 70 0.54 -0.15 19.90
C GLY A 70 -0.80 -0.41 20.60
N MET A 71 -1.38 -1.59 20.39
CA MET A 71 -2.62 -2.03 21.05
C MET A 71 -2.38 -2.44 22.51
N GLU A 72 -1.22 -3.05 22.82
CA GLU A 72 -0.80 -3.40 24.18
C GLU A 72 -0.60 -2.18 25.09
N ARG A 73 -0.19 -1.03 24.53
CA ARG A 73 -0.04 0.23 25.27
C ARG A 73 -1.35 0.95 25.56
N LYS A 74 -2.48 0.44 25.07
CA LYS A 74 -3.81 1.02 25.31
C LYS A 74 -4.55 0.33 26.46
N PHE A 75 -3.87 -0.04 27.55
CA PHE A 75 -4.50 -0.33 28.85
C PHE A 75 -3.52 -0.01 29.98
#